data_AF-A0A7J8B6Q2-F1
#
_entry.id   AF-A0A7J8B6Q2-F1
#
_cell.length_a   1.000
_cell.length_b   1.000
_cell.length_c   1.000
_cell.angle_alpha   90.00
_cell.angle_beta   90.00
_cell.angle_gamma   90.00
#
_symmetry.space_group_name_H-M   'P 1'
#
loop_
_entity.id
_entity.type
_entity.pdbx_description
1 polymer ?
#
loop_
_entity_poly.entity_id
_entity_poly.type
_entity_poly.pdbx_seq_one_letter_code
_entity_poly.pdbx_strand_id
1 'polypeptide(L)'
;MAQGLIEVERKFVTGPETEGRLQELGGTLEHRVTFRDIYYDTPELNLMRTDYWLRQRENSGWELKIPGMAGVSGPHNVYLELTAEPEIVAQLYKVCWHRRVHPPS
;
A
#
# COMPACT_ATOMS: atom_id res chain seq x y z
N MET A 1 2.19 -9.96 19.78
CA MET A 1 1.87 -8.63 19.23
C MET A 1 2.86 -8.37 18.13
N ALA A 2 2.46 -8.46 16.86
CA ALA A 2 3.34 -8.03 15.78
C ALA A 2 3.23 -6.51 15.70
N GLN A 3 4.27 -5.79 16.12
CA GLN A 3 4.45 -4.40 15.72
C GLN A 3 4.39 -4.36 14.19
N GLY A 4 3.46 -3.57 13.64
CA GLY A 4 3.21 -3.53 12.19
C GLY A 4 4.51 -3.33 11.40
N LEU A 5 4.70 -4.15 10.38
CA LEU A 5 5.89 -4.09 9.54
C LEU A 5 5.81 -2.84 8.66
N ILE A 6 6.92 -2.11 8.59
CA ILE A 6 7.08 -1.01 7.65
C ILE A 6 7.59 -1.61 6.35
N GLU A 7 6.81 -1.45 5.28
CA GLU A 7 7.25 -1.76 3.93
C GLU A 7 8.04 -0.57 3.37
N VAL A 8 9.26 -0.83 2.91
CA VAL A 8 10.08 0.14 2.17
C VAL A 8 10.23 -0.37 0.75
N GLU A 9 9.72 0.39 -0.21
CA GLU A 9 9.73 0.00 -1.62
C GLU A 9 10.32 1.09 -2.52
N ARG A 10 10.86 0.65 -3.66
CA ARG A 10 11.22 1.53 -4.79
C ARG A 10 10.78 0.87 -6.08
N LYS A 11 9.80 1.48 -6.75
CA LYS A 11 9.34 0.99 -8.05
C LYS A 11 10.39 1.27 -9.13
N PHE A 12 10.62 0.31 -10.00
CA PHE A 12 11.51 0.42 -11.15
C PHE A 12 10.88 -0.26 -12.37
N VAL A 13 11.29 0.17 -13.56
CA VAL A 13 10.81 -0.43 -14.82
C VAL A 13 11.57 -1.73 -15.06
N THR A 14 10.84 -2.82 -15.31
CA THR A 14 11.43 -4.11 -15.66
C THR A 14 11.60 -4.24 -17.18
N GLY A 15 12.56 -5.05 -17.60
CA GLY A 15 12.82 -5.40 -19.00
C GLY A 15 12.99 -6.91 -19.16
N PRO A 16 13.12 -7.40 -20.41
CA PRO A 16 13.23 -8.84 -20.70
C PRO A 16 14.40 -9.54 -19.98
N GLU A 17 15.46 -8.80 -19.68
CA GLU A 17 16.66 -9.32 -19.01
C GLU A 17 16.59 -9.29 -17.48
N THR A 18 15.54 -8.69 -16.89
CA THR A 18 15.45 -8.48 -15.43
C THR A 18 15.53 -9.80 -14.66
N GLU A 19 14.79 -10.83 -15.10
CA GLU A 19 14.81 -12.14 -14.42
C GLU A 19 16.18 -12.81 -14.50
N GLY A 20 16.83 -12.78 -15.68
CA GLY A 20 18.16 -13.36 -15.88
C GLY A 20 19.22 -12.67 -15.02
N ARG A 21 19.18 -11.33 -14.97
CA ARG A 21 20.12 -10.55 -14.16
C ARG A 21 19.96 -10.80 -12.66
N LEU A 22 18.73 -10.99 -12.17
CA LEU A 22 18.49 -11.36 -10.77
C LEU A 22 19.14 -12.71 -10.43
N GLN A 23 19.04 -13.70 -11.32
CA GLN A 23 19.65 -15.02 -11.12
C GLN A 23 21.18 -14.97 -11.14
N GLU A 24 21.78 -14.21 -12.06
CA GLU A 24 23.24 -14.01 -12.12
C GLU A 24 23.82 -13.40 -10.84
N LEU A 25 23.04 -12.54 -10.18
CA LEU A 25 23.41 -11.91 -8.91
C LEU A 25 23.12 -12.80 -7.68
N GLY A 26 22.64 -14.03 -7.89
CA GLY A 26 22.32 -14.99 -6.84
C GLY A 26 20.90 -14.91 -6.27
N GLY A 27 20.02 -14.13 -6.90
CA GLY A 27 18.59 -14.10 -6.56
C GLY A 27 17.89 -15.40 -6.94
N THR A 28 16.99 -15.86 -6.08
CA THR A 28 16.17 -17.06 -6.32
C THR A 28 14.71 -16.66 -6.55
N LEU A 29 14.02 -17.40 -7.43
CA LEU A 29 12.58 -17.25 -7.58
C LEU A 29 11.91 -17.90 -6.37
N GLU A 30 11.45 -17.08 -5.42
CA GLU A 30 10.78 -17.56 -4.21
C GLU A 30 9.41 -18.17 -4.55
N HIS A 31 8.55 -17.40 -5.22
CA HIS A 31 7.21 -17.82 -5.63
C HIS A 31 6.78 -17.17 -6.95
N ARG A 32 5.83 -17.81 -7.64
CA ARG A 32 5.07 -17.23 -8.75
C ARG A 32 3.60 -17.33 -8.42
N VAL A 33 2.93 -16.18 -8.33
CA VAL A 33 1.53 -16.08 -7.95
C VAL A 33 0.77 -15.20 -8.93
N THR A 34 -0.51 -15.52 -9.13
CA THR A 34 -1.49 -14.67 -9.80
C THR A 34 -2.52 -14.27 -8.77
N PHE A 35 -2.79 -12.97 -8.62
CA PHE A 35 -3.77 -12.45 -7.69
C PHE A 35 -4.55 -11.30 -8.32
N ARG A 36 -5.74 -11.02 -7.78
CA ARG A 36 -6.55 -9.86 -8.12
C ARG A 36 -6.69 -8.95 -6.91
N ASP A 37 -6.37 -7.69 -7.10
CA ASP A 37 -6.68 -6.62 -6.14
C ASP A 37 -7.91 -5.84 -6.63
N ILE A 38 -8.85 -5.56 -5.72
CA ILE A 38 -9.94 -4.62 -5.94
C ILE A 38 -9.68 -3.40 -5.06
N TYR A 39 -9.42 -2.25 -5.68
CA TYR A 39 -9.15 -1.00 -4.98
C TYR A 39 -10.43 -0.22 -4.74
N TYR A 40 -10.50 0.43 -3.58
CA TYR A 40 -11.65 1.23 -3.16
C TYR A 40 -11.20 2.61 -2.71
N ASP A 41 -11.98 3.63 -3.05
CA ASP A 41 -11.78 5.01 -2.60
C ASP A 41 -13.13 5.72 -2.51
N THR A 42 -13.15 6.94 -2.00
CA THR A 42 -14.32 7.83 -2.09
C THR A 42 -14.45 8.36 -3.53
N PRO A 43 -15.63 8.88 -3.92
CA PRO A 43 -15.81 9.47 -5.26
C PRO A 43 -14.79 10.59 -5.57
N GLU A 44 -14.30 11.29 -4.55
CA GLU A 44 -13.32 12.37 -4.66
C GLU A 44 -11.86 11.89 -4.67
N LEU A 45 -11.64 10.58 -4.59
CA LEU A 45 -10.32 9.94 -4.51
C LEU A 45 -9.50 10.42 -3.29
N ASN A 46 -10.16 10.55 -2.14
CA ASN A 46 -9.54 11.10 -0.93
C ASN A 46 -8.37 10.26 -0.42
N LEU A 47 -8.47 8.92 -0.50
CA LEU A 47 -7.39 8.04 -0.06
C LEU A 47 -6.17 8.20 -0.96
N MET A 48 -6.36 8.11 -2.28
CA MET A 48 -5.27 8.25 -3.25
C MET A 48 -4.58 9.62 -3.16
N ARG A 49 -5.36 10.70 -2.98
CA ARG A 49 -4.82 12.07 -2.80
C ARG A 49 -4.00 12.24 -1.52
N THR A 50 -4.15 11.34 -0.55
CA THR A 50 -3.44 11.38 0.74
C THR A 50 -2.45 10.25 0.91
N ASP A 51 -2.12 9.54 -0.16
CA ASP A 51 -1.17 8.41 -0.17
C ASP A 51 -1.64 7.21 0.68
N TYR A 52 -2.97 7.04 0.79
CA TYR A 52 -3.61 5.86 1.36
C TYR A 52 -4.11 4.93 0.27
N TRP A 53 -4.00 3.62 0.49
CA TRP A 53 -4.34 2.61 -0.51
C TRP A 53 -5.15 1.48 0.13
N LEU A 54 -6.47 1.51 -0.04
CA LEU A 54 -7.37 0.45 0.42
C LEU A 54 -7.61 -0.55 -0.71
N ARG A 55 -7.35 -1.83 -0.44
CA ARG A 55 -7.61 -2.92 -1.37
C ARG A 55 -8.19 -4.13 -0.67
N GLN A 56 -8.99 -4.89 -1.42
CA GLN A 56 -9.30 -6.28 -1.11
C GLN A 56 -8.51 -7.17 -2.05
N ARG A 57 -7.60 -7.97 -1.49
CA ARG A 57 -6.78 -8.92 -2.24
C ARG A 57 -7.43 -10.30 -2.22
N GLU A 58 -7.62 -10.87 -3.40
CA GLU A 58 -8.14 -12.22 -3.58
C GLU A 58 -7.32 -13.22 -2.75
N ASN A 59 -8.01 -14.04 -1.96
CA ASN A 59 -7.44 -15.04 -1.05
C ASN A 59 -6.60 -14.48 0.13
N SER A 60 -6.48 -13.16 0.32
CA SER A 60 -5.77 -12.54 1.47
C SER A 60 -6.67 -11.70 2.36
N GLY A 61 -7.71 -11.07 1.78
CA GLY A 61 -8.65 -10.21 2.53
C GLY A 61 -8.33 -8.72 2.38
N TRP A 62 -8.63 -7.93 3.40
CA TRP A 62 -8.49 -6.47 3.38
C TRP A 62 -7.09 -6.01 3.78
N GLU A 63 -6.56 -5.06 3.02
CA GLU A 63 -5.24 -4.47 3.26
C GLU A 63 -5.35 -2.94 3.07
N LEU A 64 -4.83 -2.17 4.02
CA LEU A 64 -4.73 -0.71 3.94
C LEU A 64 -3.26 -0.30 4.07
N LYS A 65 -2.68 0.28 3.02
CA LYS A 65 -1.41 1.01 3.15
C LYS A 65 -1.71 2.41 3.66
N ILE A 66 -1.02 2.81 4.73
CA ILE A 66 -1.01 4.19 5.24
C ILE A 66 0.38 4.78 5.02
N PRO A 67 0.49 6.08 4.66
CA PRO A 67 1.79 6.69 4.44
C PRO A 67 2.62 6.65 5.74
N GLY A 68 3.92 6.38 5.60
CA GLY A 68 4.88 6.50 6.69
C GLY A 68 4.97 7.94 7.24
N MET A 69 5.74 8.13 8.31
CA MET A 69 5.85 9.43 8.98
C MET A 69 6.23 10.56 7.99
N ALA A 70 5.42 11.61 7.99
CA ALA A 70 5.62 12.78 7.13
C ALA A 70 7.03 13.36 7.30
N GLY A 71 7.77 13.51 6.19
CA GLY A 71 9.08 14.16 6.15
C GLY A 71 10.30 13.25 6.01
N VAL A 72 10.13 11.92 6.01
CA VAL A 72 11.28 10.97 6.01
C VAL A 72 11.64 10.42 4.62
N SER A 73 10.73 10.45 3.65
CA SER A 73 11.04 10.10 2.25
C SER A 73 10.00 10.70 1.30
N GLY A 74 10.29 10.76 -0.01
CA GLY A 74 9.34 11.20 -1.02
C GLY A 74 8.04 10.36 -1.00
N PRO A 75 6.96 10.83 -1.67
CA PRO A 75 5.72 10.08 -1.75
C PRO A 75 5.98 8.66 -2.29
N HIS A 76 5.20 7.70 -1.81
CA HIS A 76 5.17 6.32 -2.29
C HIS A 76 6.36 5.39 -1.99
N ASN A 77 7.18 5.67 -0.97
CA ASN A 77 8.34 4.81 -0.67
C ASN A 77 8.27 4.10 0.68
N VAL A 78 7.41 4.54 1.61
CA VAL A 78 7.32 3.98 2.96
C VAL A 78 5.86 3.90 3.38
N TYR A 79 5.40 2.70 3.71
CA TYR A 79 4.04 2.46 4.17
C TYR A 79 4.02 1.59 5.42
N LEU A 80 3.06 1.89 6.30
CA LEU A 80 2.60 0.91 7.29
C LEU A 80 1.43 0.16 6.67
N GLU A 81 1.50 -1.17 6.66
CA GLU A 81 0.40 -2.01 6.17
C GLU A 81 -0.48 -2.50 7.34
N LEU A 82 -1.77 -2.22 7.26
CA LEU A 82 -2.78 -2.73 8.19
C LEU A 82 -3.62 -3.81 7.51
N THR A 83 -3.74 -4.96 8.17
CA THR A 83 -4.53 -6.11 7.69
C THR A 83 -5.66 -6.47 8.65
N ALA A 84 -5.62 -6.01 9.89
CA ALA A 84 -6.69 -6.19 10.85
C ALA A 84 -7.85 -5.23 10.54
N GLU A 85 -9.02 -5.77 10.19
CA GLU A 85 -10.19 -4.97 9.83
C GLU A 85 -10.57 -3.87 10.85
N PRO A 86 -10.53 -4.10 12.18
CA PRO A 86 -10.81 -3.04 13.15
C PRO A 86 -9.85 -1.85 13.04
N GLU A 87 -8.56 -2.12 12.75
CA GLU A 87 -7.54 -1.08 12.58
C GLU A 87 -7.72 -0.34 11.26
N ILE A 88 -8.07 -1.06 10.19
CA ILE A 88 -8.42 -0.49 8.89
C ILE A 88 -9.60 0.46 9.03
N VAL A 89 -10.71 0.01 9.65
CA VAL A 89 -11.91 0.84 9.87
C VAL A 89 -11.58 2.08 10.70
N ALA A 90 -10.79 1.93 11.77
CA ALA A 90 -10.38 3.05 12.62
C ALA A 90 -9.56 4.10 11.85
N GLN A 91 -8.68 3.69 10.94
CA GLN A 91 -7.92 4.63 10.10
C GLN A 91 -8.77 5.27 9.01
N LEU A 92 -9.62 4.50 8.34
CA LEU A 92 -10.54 5.02 7.33
C LEU A 92 -11.48 6.07 7.92
N TYR A 93 -11.96 5.87 9.15
CA TYR A 93 -12.77 6.88 9.83
C TYR A 93 -12.01 8.20 9.98
N LYS A 94 -10.74 8.18 10.41
CA LYS A 94 -9.94 9.41 10.57
C LYS A 94 -9.76 10.15 9.25
N VAL A 95 -9.36 9.47 8.18
CA VAL A 95 -9.03 10.12 6.91
C VAL A 95 -10.27 10.54 6.12
N CYS A 96 -11.30 9.70 6.06
CA CYS A 96 -12.51 9.98 5.30
C CYS A 96 -13.47 10.93 6.04
N TRP A 97 -13.60 10.82 7.36
CA TRP A 97 -14.49 11.70 8.13
C TRP A 97 -13.95 13.13 8.21
N HIS A 98 -12.65 13.31 8.47
CA HIS A 98 -12.07 14.65 8.56
C HIS A 98 -12.24 15.44 7.26
N ARG A 99 -12.11 14.80 6.09
CA ARG A 99 -12.26 15.48 4.80
C ARG A 99 -13.70 15.75 4.38
N ARG A 100 -14.67 14.99 4.90
CA ARG A 100 -16.09 15.33 4.71
C ARG A 100 -16.48 16.60 5.47
N VAL A 101 -15.89 16.82 6.65
CA VAL A 101 -16.16 18.01 7.48
C VAL A 101 -15.35 19.23 7.02
N HIS A 102 -14.15 19.01 6.48
CA HIS A 102 -13.25 20.07 5.99
C HIS A 102 -12.79 19.78 4.54
N PRO A 103 -13.59 20.13 3.53
CA PRO A 103 -13.18 19.98 2.14
C PRO A 103 -11.98 20.89 1.84
N PRO A 104 -11.02 20.43 1.00
CA PRO A 104 -9.94 21.29 0.55
C PRO A 104 -10.49 22.48 -0.25
N SER A 105 -9.90 23.66 -0.05
CA SER A 105 -10.23 24.91 -0.76
C SER A 105 -9.89 24.86 -2.24
#